data_AF-A0A0P0N3T6-F1
#
_entry.id   AF-A0A0P0N3T6-F1
#
_cell.length_a   1.000
_cell.length_b   1.000
_cell.length_c   1.000
_cell.angle_alpha   90.00
_cell.angle_beta   90.00
_cell.angle_gamma   90.00
#
_symmetry.space_group_name_H-M   'P 1'
#
loop_
_entity.id
_entity.type
_entity.pdbx_description
1 polymer ?
#
loop_
_entity_poly.entity_id
_entity_poly.type
_entity_poly.pdbx_seq_one_letter_code
_entity_poly.pdbx_strand_id
1 'polypeptide(L)'
;MSLDLKVLYEDEELVLMKAPTDEELVELVYKFIRSKGRPVTWKELRDAFSGTAGEDRLRKALSRLRMRGDIVELRGGRYATPDMPGVLEELEERRRRRMLREALSLEWKLYGPPRRKKSVRATN
;
A
#
# COMPACT_ATOMS: atom_id res chain seq x y z
N MET A 1 -9.74 57.86 18.11
CA MET A 1 -11.08 57.26 17.96
C MET A 1 -10.89 55.86 17.43
N SER A 2 -11.16 54.88 18.28
CA SER A 2 -11.07 53.45 17.99
C SER A 2 -12.31 53.05 17.19
N LEU A 3 -12.15 52.24 16.14
CA LEU A 3 -13.27 51.69 15.39
C LEU A 3 -13.88 50.54 16.19
N ASP A 4 -14.98 50.80 16.90
CA ASP A 4 -15.80 49.78 17.54
C ASP A 4 -16.62 49.05 16.46
N LEU A 5 -16.11 47.89 16.01
CA LEU A 5 -16.82 47.02 15.08
C LEU A 5 -17.81 46.13 15.83
N LYS A 6 -19.07 46.13 15.38
CA LYS A 6 -20.14 45.30 15.92
C LYS A 6 -20.30 44.05 15.06
N VAL A 7 -19.91 42.89 15.58
CA VAL A 7 -20.19 41.59 14.97
C VAL A 7 -21.70 41.35 15.02
N LEU A 8 -22.33 41.08 13.87
CA LEU A 8 -23.78 40.98 13.72
C LEU A 8 -24.31 39.54 13.73
N TYR A 9 -23.52 38.56 13.29
CA TYR A 9 -23.81 37.13 13.41
C TYR A 9 -22.58 36.31 13.01
N GLU A 10 -22.26 35.27 13.76
CA GLU A 10 -21.25 34.27 13.43
C GLU A 10 -21.75 32.92 13.98
N ASP A 11 -21.92 31.92 13.11
CA ASP A 11 -22.28 30.57 13.54
C ASP A 11 -21.74 29.55 12.52
N GLU A 12 -20.59 28.94 12.83
CA GLU A 12 -20.14 27.69 12.21
C GLU A 12 -20.39 26.55 13.19
N GLU A 13 -21.39 25.71 12.90
CA GLU A 13 -21.78 24.58 13.73
C GLU A 13 -20.68 23.48 13.66
N LEU A 14 -19.73 23.53 14.59
CA LEU A 14 -18.60 22.60 14.66
C LEU A 14 -19.04 21.26 15.29
N VAL A 15 -19.13 20.20 14.48
CA VAL A 15 -19.39 18.84 14.99
C VAL A 15 -18.07 18.14 15.36
N LEU A 16 -17.83 18.00 16.66
CA LEU A 16 -16.71 17.22 17.20
C LEU A 16 -17.10 15.73 17.31
N MET A 17 -16.43 14.89 16.53
CA MET A 17 -16.53 13.43 16.65
C MET A 17 -15.31 12.87 17.38
N LYS A 18 -15.52 11.82 18.16
CA LYS A 18 -14.42 11.06 18.77
C LYS A 18 -13.62 10.38 17.66
N ALA A 19 -12.29 10.53 17.68
CA ALA A 19 -11.40 9.79 16.79
C ALA A 19 -11.49 8.27 17.07
N PRO A 20 -11.36 7.42 16.04
CA PRO A 20 -11.41 5.97 16.24
C PRO A 20 -10.24 5.49 17.09
N THR A 21 -10.48 4.43 17.85
CA THR A 21 -9.45 3.60 18.48
C THR A 21 -8.58 2.90 17.43
N ASP A 22 -7.47 2.29 17.84
CA ASP A 22 -6.58 1.59 16.91
C ASP A 22 -7.27 0.39 16.26
N GLU A 23 -8.08 -0.34 17.02
CA GLU A 23 -8.87 -1.46 16.53
C GLU A 23 -9.95 -1.01 15.54
N GLU A 24 -10.68 0.07 15.84
CA GLU A 24 -11.67 0.63 14.92
C GLU A 24 -11.01 1.14 13.63
N LEU A 25 -9.84 1.78 13.73
CA LEU A 25 -9.11 2.25 12.57
C LEU A 25 -8.70 1.09 11.65
N VAL A 26 -8.26 -0.05 12.20
CA VAL A 26 -7.93 -1.25 11.44
C VAL A 26 -9.12 -1.71 10.59
N GLU A 27 -10.30 -1.79 11.21
CA GLU A 27 -11.52 -2.20 10.53
C GLU A 27 -11.98 -1.19 9.47
N LEU A 28 -11.88 0.11 9.75
CA LEU A 28 -12.20 1.16 8.79
C LEU A 28 -11.28 1.13 7.57
N VAL A 29 -9.98 0.95 7.78
CA VAL A 29 -8.99 0.83 6.70
C VAL A 29 -9.28 -0.39 5.84
N TYR A 30 -9.56 -1.55 6.45
CA TYR A 30 -9.93 -2.75 5.72
C TYR A 30 -11.19 -2.55 4.86
N LYS A 31 -12.25 -2.00 5.46
CA LYS A 31 -13.50 -1.70 4.76
C LYS A 31 -13.28 -0.72 3.60
N PHE A 32 -12.45 0.30 3.80
CA PHE A 32 -12.10 1.25 2.74
C PHE A 32 -11.36 0.57 1.58
N ILE A 33 -10.35 -0.25 1.85
CA ILE A 33 -9.63 -0.98 0.80
C ILE A 33 -10.60 -1.89 0.05
N ARG A 34 -11.39 -2.68 0.78
CA ARG A 34 -12.34 -3.64 0.20
C ARG A 34 -13.41 -2.95 -0.65
N SER A 35 -13.96 -1.82 -0.19
CA SER A 35 -15.02 -1.10 -0.92
C SER A 35 -14.56 -0.50 -2.25
N LYS A 36 -13.25 -0.26 -2.41
CA LYS A 36 -12.71 0.22 -3.69
C LYS A 36 -12.72 -0.86 -4.78
N GLY A 37 -12.72 -2.14 -4.42
CA GLY A 37 -12.70 -3.25 -5.39
C GLY A 37 -11.44 -3.32 -6.27
N ARG A 38 -10.44 -2.48 -5.99
CA ARG A 38 -9.16 -2.39 -6.70
C ARG A 38 -8.03 -2.08 -5.72
N PRO A 39 -6.76 -2.34 -6.10
CA PRO A 39 -5.63 -1.88 -5.31
C PRO A 39 -5.66 -0.36 -5.11
N VAL A 40 -5.36 0.06 -3.88
CA VAL A 40 -5.29 1.47 -3.46
C VAL A 40 -3.87 1.86 -3.13
N THR A 41 -3.49 3.09 -3.43
CA THR A 41 -2.16 3.63 -3.12
C THR A 41 -2.09 4.12 -1.68
N TRP A 42 -0.86 4.22 -1.15
CA TRP A 42 -0.61 4.91 0.12
C TRP A 42 -1.15 6.35 0.12
N LYS A 43 -1.06 7.07 -1.00
CA LYS A 43 -1.58 8.43 -1.12
C LYS A 43 -3.09 8.46 -0.91
N GLU A 44 -3.85 7.59 -1.60
CA GLU A 44 -5.30 7.51 -1.44
C GLU A 44 -5.72 7.17 -0.01
N LEU A 45 -4.98 6.28 0.67
CA LEU A 45 -5.22 5.96 2.07
C LEU A 45 -4.95 7.18 2.98
N ARG A 46 -3.85 7.91 2.78
CA ARG A 46 -3.58 9.12 3.56
C ARG A 46 -4.65 10.19 3.35
N ASP A 47 -5.02 10.42 2.10
CA ASP A 47 -6.02 11.43 1.76
C ASP A 47 -7.36 11.09 2.45
N ALA A 48 -7.79 9.82 2.38
CA ALA A 48 -9.03 9.35 2.99
C ALA A 48 -9.05 9.39 4.52
N PHE A 49 -7.90 9.27 5.20
CA PHE A 49 -7.81 9.18 6.66
C PHE A 49 -7.14 10.38 7.35
N SER A 50 -6.74 11.40 6.59
CA SER A 50 -5.99 12.58 7.08
C SER A 50 -6.66 13.33 8.23
N GLY A 51 -7.99 13.39 8.28
CA GLY A 51 -8.77 14.00 9.37
C GLY A 51 -9.18 13.03 10.50
N THR A 52 -8.86 11.74 10.35
CA THR A 52 -9.32 10.68 11.27
C THR A 52 -8.16 10.05 12.05
N ALA A 53 -7.01 9.86 11.40
CA ALA A 53 -5.84 9.25 12.00
C ALA A 53 -4.54 9.77 11.39
N GLY A 54 -3.51 9.92 12.21
CA GLY A 54 -2.16 10.24 11.74
C GLY A 54 -1.52 9.09 10.94
N GLU A 55 -0.53 9.41 10.11
CA GLU A 55 0.15 8.43 9.24
C GLU A 55 0.72 7.23 9.99
N ASP A 56 1.29 7.43 11.19
CA ASP A 56 1.87 6.34 11.99
C ASP A 56 0.81 5.30 12.39
N ARG A 57 -0.37 5.77 12.82
CA ARG A 57 -1.50 4.89 13.17
C ARG A 57 -2.00 4.16 11.93
N LEU A 58 -2.05 4.82 10.78
CA LEU A 58 -2.42 4.20 9.52
C LEU A 58 -1.41 3.13 9.08
N ARG A 59 -0.10 3.35 9.25
CA ARG A 59 0.93 2.33 9.01
C ARG A 59 0.79 1.14 9.95
N LYS A 60 0.52 1.37 11.23
CA LYS A 60 0.27 0.31 12.21
C LYS A 60 -0.96 -0.52 11.84
N ALA A 61 -2.05 0.13 11.43
CA ALA A 61 -3.26 -0.54 10.95
C ALA A 61 -2.97 -1.43 9.73
N LEU A 62 -2.29 -0.90 8.71
CA LEU A 62 -1.90 -1.67 7.53
C LEU A 62 -1.00 -2.86 7.88
N SER A 63 -0.03 -2.68 8.77
CA SER A 63 0.82 -3.77 9.25
C SER A 63 0.01 -4.86 9.93
N ARG A 64 -0.96 -4.51 10.79
CA ARG A 64 -1.86 -5.49 11.44
C ARG A 64 -2.68 -6.27 10.41
N LEU A 65 -3.30 -5.59 9.43
CA LEU A 65 -4.07 -6.24 8.36
C LEU A 65 -3.21 -7.18 7.52
N ARG A 66 -1.97 -6.78 7.19
CA ARG A 66 -1.03 -7.62 6.45
C ARG A 66 -0.62 -8.86 7.23
N MET A 67 -0.36 -8.72 8.53
CA MET A 67 0.00 -9.85 9.38
C MET A 67 -1.13 -10.87 9.49
N ARG A 68 -2.38 -10.42 9.50
CA ARG A 68 -3.58 -11.29 9.48
C ARG A 68 -3.82 -11.94 8.12
N GLY A 69 -3.25 -11.41 7.05
CA GLY A 69 -3.49 -11.85 5.67
C GLY A 69 -4.73 -11.23 5.02
N ASP A 70 -5.38 -10.28 5.70
CA ASP A 70 -6.59 -9.59 5.21
C ASP A 70 -6.28 -8.70 4.00
N ILE A 71 -5.05 -8.18 3.93
CA ILE A 71 -4.54 -7.40 2.80
C ILE A 71 -3.13 -7.84 2.42
N VAL A 72 -2.76 -7.53 1.18
CA VAL A 72 -1.39 -7.64 0.66
C VAL A 72 -0.86 -6.29 0.21
N GLU A 73 0.46 -6.16 0.25
CA GLU A 73 1.17 -5.05 -0.38
C GLU A 73 1.70 -5.49 -1.75
N LEU A 74 1.26 -4.80 -2.78
CA LEU A 74 1.63 -4.97 -4.19
C LEU A 74 2.82 -4.07 -4.55
N ARG A 75 3.29 -4.16 -5.81
CA ARG A 75 4.31 -3.24 -6.32
C ARG A 75 3.80 -1.79 -6.30
N GLY A 76 4.74 -0.88 -6.06
CA GLY A 76 4.47 0.55 -6.01
C GLY A 76 3.78 1.04 -4.74
N GLY A 77 3.81 0.27 -3.65
CA GLY A 77 3.20 0.66 -2.36
C GLY A 77 1.67 0.69 -2.42
N ARG A 78 1.09 -0.19 -3.25
CA ARG A 78 -0.37 -0.38 -3.35
C ARG A 78 -0.81 -1.48 -2.40
N TYR A 79 -2.02 -1.36 -1.88
CA TYR A 79 -2.64 -2.29 -0.95
C TYR A 79 -3.94 -2.83 -1.54
N ALA A 80 -4.18 -4.12 -1.37
CA ALA A 80 -5.35 -4.79 -1.93
C ALA A 80 -5.76 -5.95 -1.03
N THR A 81 -7.03 -6.38 -1.09
CA THR A 81 -7.41 -7.67 -0.52
C THR A 81 -6.99 -8.79 -1.47
N PRO A 82 -6.65 -10.00 -0.96
CA PRO A 82 -6.15 -11.10 -1.80
C PRO A 82 -7.11 -11.56 -2.91
N ASP A 83 -8.41 -11.37 -2.71
CA ASP A 83 -9.49 -11.77 -3.61
C ASP A 83 -9.75 -10.79 -4.77
N MET A 84 -9.08 -9.63 -4.79
CA MET A 84 -9.24 -8.66 -5.88
C MET A 84 -8.67 -9.17 -7.22
N PRO A 85 -9.28 -8.83 -8.36
CA PRO A 85 -8.77 -9.20 -9.68
C PRO A 85 -7.33 -8.75 -9.92
N GLY A 86 -6.49 -9.63 -10.48
CA GLY A 86 -5.10 -9.33 -10.82
C GLY A 86 -4.11 -9.40 -9.65
N VAL A 87 -4.61 -9.50 -8.41
CA VAL A 87 -3.75 -9.56 -7.21
C VAL A 87 -3.00 -10.88 -7.14
N LEU A 88 -3.70 -11.99 -7.34
CA LEU A 88 -3.10 -13.32 -7.28
C LEU A 88 -1.98 -13.47 -8.32
N GLU A 89 -2.25 -13.06 -9.56
CA GLU A 89 -1.29 -13.12 -10.66
C GLU A 89 -0.04 -12.28 -10.37
N GLU A 90 -0.19 -11.08 -9.80
CA GLU A 90 0.95 -10.22 -9.43
C GLU A 90 1.79 -10.86 -8.31
N LEU A 91 1.14 -11.47 -7.31
CA LEU A 91 1.82 -12.17 -6.21
C LEU A 91 2.58 -13.40 -6.70
N GLU A 92 1.98 -14.18 -7.59
CA GLU A 92 2.63 -15.33 -8.25
C GLU A 92 3.82 -14.89 -9.09
N GLU A 93 3.69 -13.82 -9.86
CA GLU A 93 4.79 -13.28 -10.67
C GLU A 93 5.96 -12.85 -9.77
N ARG A 94 5.67 -12.18 -8.64
CA ARG A 94 6.68 -11.84 -7.64
C ARG A 94 7.36 -13.07 -7.06
N ARG A 95 6.59 -14.12 -6.73
CA ARG A 95 7.13 -15.38 -6.20
C ARG A 95 8.03 -16.05 -7.23
N ARG A 96 7.58 -16.15 -8.49
CA ARG A 96 8.35 -16.72 -9.61
C ARG A 96 9.66 -15.97 -9.84
N ARG A 97 9.63 -14.64 -9.88
CA ARG A 97 10.84 -13.81 -10.02
C ARG A 97 11.81 -14.00 -8.85
N ARG A 98 11.31 -14.17 -7.62
CA ARG A 98 12.15 -14.45 -6.46
C ARG A 98 12.85 -15.81 -6.60
N MET A 99 12.09 -16.87 -6.89
CA MET A 99 12.66 -18.20 -7.09
C MET A 99 13.70 -18.23 -8.20
N LEU A 100 13.44 -17.58 -9.34
CA LEU A 100 14.40 -17.50 -10.44
C LEU A 100 15.71 -16.81 -10.00
N ARG A 101 15.62 -15.73 -9.21
CA ARG A 101 16.81 -15.04 -8.68
C ARG A 101 17.59 -15.93 -7.71
N GLU A 102 16.88 -16.66 -6.84
CA GLU A 102 17.50 -17.59 -5.89
C GLU A 102 18.18 -18.75 -6.62
N ALA A 103 17.52 -19.33 -7.63
CA ALA A 103 18.08 -20.38 -8.46
C ALA A 103 19.35 -19.91 -9.21
N LEU A 104 19.30 -18.75 -9.85
CA LEU A 104 20.48 -18.16 -10.51
C LEU A 104 21.62 -17.86 -9.52
N SER A 105 21.28 -17.42 -8.30
CA SER A 105 22.28 -17.18 -7.25
C SER A 105 22.95 -18.48 -6.80
N LEU A 106 22.17 -19.56 -6.63
CA LEU A 106 22.68 -20.90 -6.31
C LEU A 106 23.56 -21.45 -7.43
N GLU A 107 23.09 -21.33 -8.68
CA GLU A 107 23.84 -21.75 -9.86
C GLU A 107 25.20 -21.04 -9.95
N TRP A 108 25.23 -19.73 -9.72
CA TRP A 108 26.47 -18.96 -9.69
C TRP A 108 27.41 -19.41 -8.57
N LYS A 109 26.88 -19.68 -7.36
CA LYS A 109 27.70 -20.20 -6.25
C LYS A 109 28.30 -21.58 -6.54
N LEU A 110 27.56 -22.45 -7.22
CA LEU A 110 27.98 -23.84 -7.48
C LEU A 110 28.89 -23.97 -8.70
N TYR A 111 28.60 -23.26 -9.79
CA TYR A 111 29.21 -23.49 -11.09
C TYR A 111 29.99 -22.29 -11.64
N GLY A 112 30.04 -21.17 -10.92
CA GLY A 112 30.61 -19.92 -11.43
C GLY A 112 29.66 -19.23 -12.42
N PRO A 113 30.02 -18.05 -12.94
CA PRO A 113 29.14 -17.28 -13.81
C PRO A 113 28.87 -18.05 -15.12
N PRO A 114 27.62 -18.04 -15.63
CA PRO A 114 27.29 -18.75 -16.86
C PRO A 114 28.18 -18.26 -18.00
N ARG A 115 28.85 -19.19 -18.69
CA ARG A 115 29.68 -18.86 -19.85
C ARG A 115 28.80 -18.22 -20.91
N ARG A 116 28.94 -16.90 -21.13
CA ARG A 116 28.31 -16.20 -22.26
C ARG A 116 28.65 -16.95 -23.55
N LYS A 117 27.68 -17.59 -24.18
CA LYS A 117 27.85 -18.11 -25.55
C LYS A 117 28.14 -16.90 -26.44
N LYS A 118 29.35 -16.80 -26.97
CA LYS A 118 29.68 -15.83 -28.01
C LYS A 118 28.71 -16.10 -29.16
N SER A 119 27.82 -15.14 -29.46
CA SER A 119 27.06 -15.16 -30.69
C SER A 119 28.07 -15.14 -31.82
N VAL A 120 28.13 -16.25 -32.57
CA VAL A 120 28.86 -16.30 -33.83
C VAL A 120 28.10 -15.34 -34.74
N ARG A 121 28.68 -14.15 -34.98
CA ARG A 121 28.23 -13.30 -36.08
C ARG A 121 28.47 -14.12 -37.35
N ALA A 122 27.40 -14.60 -37.96
CA ALA A 122 27.44 -15.09 -39.32
C ALA A 122 27.83 -13.88 -40.20
N THR A 123 29.07 -13.88 -40.68
CA THR A 123 29.51 -12.96 -41.72
C THR A 123 29.04 -13.55 -43.05
N ASN A 124 28.26 -12.77 -43.80
CA ASN A 124 27.95 -13.03 -45.21
C ASN A 124 29.22 -13.02 -46.06
#